data_AF-A0A0B6YH22-F1
#
_entry.id   AF-A0A0B6YH22-F1
#
_cell.length_a   1.000
_cell.length_b   1.000
_cell.length_c   1.000
_cell.angle_alpha   90.00
_cell.angle_beta   90.00
_cell.angle_gamma   90.00
#
_symmetry.space_group_name_H-M   'P 1'
#
loop_
_entity.id
_entity.type
_entity.pdbx_description
1 polymer ?
#
loop_
_entity_poly.entity_id
_entity_poly.type
_entity_poly.pdbx_seq_one_letter_code
_entity_poly.pdbx_strand_id
1 'polypeptide(L)'
;FSQWLPGGSVYYTPKGLAFRSEWGTLRYTANMAFISLVAADDNIQTSNLRHWARRQIHYMLGDSGRSYVIGYGYDPPTRPHHASSSCRSPPHPCTWHDYTKSEPNSHILFGALVGGPSSDDSYVDVR
;
A
#
# COMPACT_ATOMS: atom_id res chain seq x y z
N PHE A 1 13.67 -13.46 9.02
CA PHE A 1 13.54 -13.28 7.56
C PHE A 1 12.82 -14.44 6.87
N SER A 2 13.24 -15.69 7.06
CA SER A 2 12.68 -16.87 6.37
C SER A 2 11.15 -16.99 6.40
N GLN A 3 10.51 -16.62 7.52
CA GLN A 3 9.04 -16.62 7.65
C GLN A 3 8.33 -15.75 6.60
N TRP A 4 8.94 -14.66 6.17
CA TRP A 4 8.37 -13.70 5.23
C TRP A 4 8.69 -14.02 3.78
N LEU A 5 9.70 -14.85 3.51
CA LEU A 5 10.05 -15.25 2.15
C LEU A 5 9.05 -16.28 1.61
N PRO A 6 8.94 -16.46 0.28
CA PRO A 6 8.08 -17.49 -0.30
C PRO A 6 8.40 -18.89 0.26
N GLY A 7 7.36 -19.64 0.63
CA GLY A 7 7.50 -20.93 1.33
C GLY A 7 7.68 -20.82 2.86
N GLY A 8 7.72 -19.60 3.40
CA GLY A 8 7.66 -19.32 4.83
C GLY A 8 6.24 -19.45 5.40
N SER A 9 6.05 -18.96 6.63
CA SER A 9 4.78 -19.05 7.35
C SER A 9 3.83 -17.87 7.09
N VAL A 10 4.31 -16.77 6.51
CA VAL A 10 3.45 -15.65 6.09
C VAL A 10 2.68 -16.04 4.84
N TYR A 11 1.37 -15.83 4.85
CA TYR A 11 0.51 -16.08 3.69
C TYR A 11 0.87 -15.15 2.53
N TYR A 12 0.74 -15.65 1.30
CA TYR A 12 0.93 -14.87 0.09
C TYR A 12 -0.37 -14.82 -0.70
N THR A 13 -0.75 -13.61 -1.12
CA THR A 13 -1.87 -13.43 -2.04
C THR A 13 -1.56 -14.06 -3.40
N PRO A 14 -2.58 -14.37 -4.22
CA PRO A 14 -2.37 -14.88 -5.59
C PRO A 14 -1.40 -14.06 -6.44
N LYS A 15 -1.37 -12.73 -6.29
CA LYS A 15 -0.45 -11.83 -7.01
C LYS A 15 0.88 -11.57 -6.29
N GLY A 16 1.15 -12.26 -5.18
CA GLY A 16 2.48 -12.33 -4.59
C GLY A 16 2.80 -11.28 -3.53
N LEU A 17 1.79 -10.65 -2.92
CA LEU A 17 1.95 -9.83 -1.72
C LEU A 17 2.08 -10.73 -0.49
N ALA A 18 3.11 -10.51 0.33
CA ALA A 18 3.18 -11.11 1.66
C ALA A 18 2.12 -10.47 2.55
N PHE A 19 1.08 -11.22 2.91
CA PHE A 19 -0.11 -10.74 3.59
C PHE A 19 -0.09 -11.13 5.07
N ARG A 20 0.17 -10.15 5.94
CA ARG A 20 0.32 -10.41 7.38
C ARG A 20 -0.95 -10.22 8.20
N SER A 21 -1.80 -9.28 7.80
CA SER A 21 -2.99 -8.86 8.54
C SER A 21 -3.94 -8.16 7.59
N GLU A 22 -5.25 -8.20 7.87
CA GLU A 22 -6.28 -7.46 7.12
C GLU A 22 -6.17 -5.93 7.29
N TRP A 23 -5.60 -5.45 8.41
CA TRP A 23 -5.52 -4.02 8.70
C TRP A 23 -4.14 -3.45 8.41
N GLY A 24 -4.04 -2.74 7.29
CA GLY A 24 -2.79 -2.10 6.87
C GLY A 24 -1.75 -3.11 6.41
N THR A 25 -2.16 -4.06 5.58
CA THR A 25 -1.31 -5.09 4.97
C THR A 25 -0.04 -4.49 4.36
N LEU A 26 -0.17 -3.48 3.50
CA LEU A 26 0.97 -2.91 2.78
C LEU A 26 1.96 -2.24 3.72
N ARG A 27 1.50 -1.65 4.83
CA ARG A 27 2.38 -1.10 5.87
C ARG A 27 3.25 -2.17 6.51
N TYR A 28 2.68 -3.32 6.87
CA TYR A 28 3.47 -4.40 7.48
C TYR A 28 4.52 -4.94 6.51
N THR A 29 4.13 -5.11 5.25
CA THR A 29 5.01 -5.60 4.21
C THR A 29 6.10 -4.59 3.85
N ALA A 30 5.78 -3.29 3.78
CA ALA A 30 6.75 -2.22 3.53
C ALA A 30 7.77 -2.12 4.67
N ASN A 31 7.33 -2.21 5.92
CA ASN A 31 8.22 -2.23 7.07
C ASN A 31 9.19 -3.41 7.01
N MET A 32 8.71 -4.59 6.64
CA MET A 32 9.57 -5.76 6.50
C MET A 32 10.49 -5.67 5.27
N ALA A 33 10.03 -5.04 4.18
CA ALA A 33 10.88 -4.74 3.02
C ALA A 33 12.05 -3.84 3.43
N PHE A 34 11.79 -2.79 4.22
CA PHE A 34 12.82 -1.93 4.78
C PHE A 34 13.83 -2.71 5.63
N ILE A 35 13.37 -3.51 6.61
CA ILE A 35 14.26 -4.31 7.46
C ILE A 35 15.05 -5.35 6.63
N SER A 36 14.44 -5.91 5.58
CA SER A 36 15.12 -6.82 4.65
C SER A 36 16.26 -6.13 3.89
N LEU A 37 16.08 -4.89 3.48
CA LEU A 37 17.13 -4.11 2.80
C LEU A 37 18.27 -3.77 3.77
N VAL A 38 17.96 -3.33 5.00
CA VAL A 38 18.97 -3.06 6.03
C VAL A 38 19.80 -4.32 6.34
N ALA A 39 19.16 -5.47 6.49
CA ALA A 39 19.86 -6.73 6.72
C ALA A 39 20.71 -7.18 5.52
N ALA A 40 20.24 -6.90 4.30
CA ALA A 40 21.02 -7.19 3.10
C ALA A 40 22.29 -6.34 3.00
N ASP A 41 22.25 -5.10 3.48
CA ASP A 41 23.41 -4.20 3.57
C ASP A 41 24.42 -4.69 4.62
N ASP A 42 23.97 -5.43 5.64
CA ASP A 42 24.81 -6.14 6.60
C ASP A 42 25.21 -7.56 6.14
N ASN A 43 25.17 -7.82 4.83
CA ASN A 43 25.55 -9.10 4.19
C ASN A 43 24.69 -10.32 4.59
N ILE A 44 23.50 -10.13 5.14
CA ILE A 44 22.58 -11.23 5.49
C ILE A 44 21.68 -11.54 4.29
N GLN A 45 21.85 -12.73 3.69
CA GLN A 45 21.00 -13.21 2.57
C GLN A 45 20.77 -12.15 1.47
N THR A 46 21.80 -11.38 1.16
CA THR A 46 21.72 -10.11 0.43
C THR A 46 20.88 -10.17 -0.85
N SER A 47 21.14 -11.14 -1.72
CA SER A 47 20.41 -11.28 -2.99
C SER A 47 18.93 -11.57 -2.77
N ASN A 48 18.60 -12.52 -1.89
CA ASN A 48 17.24 -12.95 -1.62
C ASN A 48 16.41 -11.82 -0.98
N LEU A 49 16.98 -11.13 0.02
CA LEU A 49 16.27 -10.07 0.73
C LEU A 49 16.04 -8.84 -0.14
N ARG A 50 17.04 -8.42 -0.95
CA ARG A 50 16.86 -7.31 -1.90
C ARG A 50 15.83 -7.65 -2.98
N HIS A 51 15.90 -8.86 -3.55
CA HIS A 51 14.93 -9.30 -4.55
C HIS A 51 13.51 -9.35 -3.99
N TRP A 52 13.35 -9.90 -2.79
CA TRP A 52 12.07 -9.97 -2.10
C TRP A 52 11.51 -8.57 -1.81
N ALA A 53 12.31 -7.70 -1.19
CA ALA A 53 11.91 -6.33 -0.87
C ALA A 53 11.50 -5.57 -2.13
N ARG A 54 12.28 -5.65 -3.21
CA ARG A 54 11.95 -5.02 -4.50
C ARG A 54 10.59 -5.48 -5.01
N ARG A 55 10.32 -6.78 -5.01
CA ARG A 55 9.02 -7.32 -5.43
C ARG A 55 7.86 -6.77 -4.61
N GLN A 56 8.00 -6.69 -3.29
CA GLN A 56 6.93 -6.17 -2.43
C GLN A 56 6.69 -4.68 -2.66
N ILE A 57 7.74 -3.89 -2.86
CA ILE A 57 7.59 -2.47 -3.23
C ILE A 57 6.96 -2.33 -4.61
N HIS A 58 7.38 -3.12 -5.59
CA HIS A 58 6.80 -3.08 -6.93
C HIS A 58 5.32 -3.49 -6.96
N TYR A 59 4.91 -4.45 -6.13
CA TYR A 59 3.49 -4.75 -5.92
C TYR A 59 2.72 -3.49 -5.51
N MET A 60 3.24 -2.73 -4.54
CA MET A 60 2.62 -1.47 -4.07
C MET A 60 2.57 -0.39 -5.16
N LEU A 61 3.52 -0.42 -6.10
CA LEU A 61 3.68 0.59 -7.14
C LEU A 61 2.96 0.29 -8.46
N GLY A 62 2.53 -0.96 -8.70
CA GLY A 62 1.83 -1.26 -9.95
C GLY A 62 1.80 -2.71 -10.40
N ASP A 63 2.74 -3.56 -9.97
CA ASP A 63 2.90 -4.91 -10.55
C ASP A 63 1.68 -5.81 -10.32
N SER A 64 0.79 -5.47 -9.37
CA SER A 64 -0.47 -6.17 -9.13
C SER A 64 -1.62 -5.74 -10.07
N GLY A 65 -1.37 -4.83 -11.01
CA GLY A 65 -2.34 -4.29 -11.97
C GLY A 65 -2.89 -2.91 -11.63
N ARG A 66 -2.49 -2.33 -10.48
CA ARG A 66 -2.75 -0.94 -10.08
C ARG A 66 -1.72 -0.47 -9.06
N SER A 67 -1.60 0.84 -8.88
CA SER A 67 -0.86 1.44 -7.78
C SER A 67 -1.68 1.45 -6.50
N TYR A 68 -1.00 1.34 -5.35
CA TYR A 68 -1.55 1.60 -4.03
C TYR A 68 -0.96 2.87 -3.40
N VAL A 69 -0.18 3.63 -4.17
CA VAL A 69 0.38 4.93 -3.78
C VAL A 69 -0.43 6.03 -4.45
N ILE A 70 -1.01 6.90 -3.63
CA ILE A 70 -1.91 7.95 -4.08
C ILE A 70 -1.17 8.95 -4.96
N GLY A 71 -1.74 9.24 -6.13
CA GLY A 71 -1.17 10.17 -7.12
C GLY A 71 0.03 9.60 -7.90
N TYR A 72 0.28 8.29 -7.84
CA TYR A 72 1.39 7.64 -8.54
C TYR A 72 0.91 6.45 -9.38
N GLY A 73 1.48 6.28 -10.57
CA GLY A 73 1.29 5.07 -11.38
C GLY A 73 -0.09 4.93 -12.02
N TYR A 74 -0.44 3.70 -12.38
CA TYR A 74 -1.71 3.35 -13.03
C TYR A 74 -2.81 3.05 -12.01
N ASP A 75 -4.02 3.59 -12.20
CA ASP A 75 -5.19 3.39 -11.34
C ASP A 75 -4.92 3.56 -9.82
N PRO A 76 -4.31 4.68 -9.35
CA PRO A 76 -4.06 4.89 -7.93
C PRO A 76 -5.35 5.14 -7.14
N PRO A 77 -5.36 4.92 -5.81
CA PRO A 77 -6.48 5.27 -4.97
C PRO A 77 -6.76 6.77 -5.01
N THR A 78 -8.03 7.13 -5.11
CA THR A 78 -8.52 8.50 -5.23
C THR A 78 -9.41 8.92 -4.07
N ARG A 79 -9.88 7.96 -3.26
CA ARG A 79 -10.78 8.18 -2.13
C ARG A 79 -10.17 7.70 -0.82
N PRO A 80 -8.97 8.16 -0.41
CA PRO A 80 -8.43 7.77 0.90
C PRO A 80 -9.26 8.34 2.06
N HIS A 81 -9.36 7.55 3.13
CA HIS A 81 -9.89 7.92 4.46
C HIS A 81 -9.07 9.04 5.13
N HIS A 82 -9.13 10.25 4.58
CA HIS A 82 -8.31 11.38 5.01
C HIS A 82 -9.09 12.69 4.91
N ALA A 83 -9.40 13.28 6.07
CA ALA A 83 -10.30 14.43 6.19
C ALA A 83 -9.83 15.65 5.40
N SER A 84 -8.56 16.06 5.54
CA SER A 84 -8.07 17.26 4.87
C SER A 84 -8.06 17.14 3.36
N SER A 85 -7.84 15.95 2.80
CA SER A 85 -7.83 15.78 1.34
C SER A 85 -9.24 15.64 0.76
N SER A 86 -10.23 15.22 1.56
CA SER A 86 -11.63 15.18 1.13
C SER A 86 -12.26 16.58 1.05
N CYS A 87 -11.85 17.50 1.93
CA CYS A 87 -12.30 18.90 1.96
C CYS A 87 -12.03 19.65 0.65
N ARG A 88 -12.98 20.49 0.21
CA ARG A 88 -12.75 21.48 -0.86
C ARG A 88 -11.90 22.65 -0.33
N SER A 89 -11.25 23.38 -1.24
CA SER A 89 -10.49 24.57 -0.87
C SER A 89 -11.36 25.68 -0.28
N PRO A 90 -10.84 26.48 0.67
CA PRO A 90 -11.50 27.69 1.15
C PRO A 90 -11.99 28.58 0.00
N PRO A 91 -13.12 29.29 0.18
CA PRO A 91 -13.87 29.47 1.42
C PRO A 91 -14.94 28.38 1.68
N HIS A 92 -14.95 27.28 0.92
CA HIS A 92 -15.95 26.23 1.09
C HIS A 92 -15.87 25.61 2.50
N PRO A 93 -16.99 25.51 3.24
CA PRO A 93 -16.98 24.80 4.52
C PRO A 93 -16.70 23.31 4.26
N CYS A 94 -15.82 22.72 5.07
CA CYS A 94 -15.61 21.28 5.08
C CYS A 94 -16.55 20.63 6.09
N THR A 95 -17.37 19.69 5.62
CA THR A 95 -18.41 19.05 6.42
C THR A 95 -18.34 17.54 6.31
N TRP A 96 -19.15 16.83 7.10
CA TRP A 96 -19.31 15.38 6.98
C TRP A 96 -19.75 14.94 5.57
N HIS A 97 -20.43 15.80 4.81
CA HIS A 97 -20.77 15.49 3.43
C HIS A 97 -19.52 15.34 2.55
N ASP A 98 -18.52 16.21 2.69
CA ASP A 98 -17.27 16.10 1.93
C ASP A 98 -16.51 14.81 2.26
N TYR A 99 -16.73 14.25 3.45
CA TYR A 99 -16.16 12.99 3.92
C TYR A 99 -16.92 11.73 3.47
N THR A 100 -18.24 11.78 3.29
CA THR A 100 -19.02 10.57 2.96
C THR A 100 -19.35 10.43 1.47
N LYS A 101 -19.08 11.47 0.68
CA LYS A 101 -19.37 11.51 -0.76
C LYS A 101 -18.65 10.41 -1.57
N SER A 102 -19.25 9.96 -2.67
CA SER A 102 -18.71 8.86 -3.49
C SER A 102 -17.65 9.29 -4.50
N GLU A 103 -17.49 10.59 -4.71
CA GLU A 103 -16.51 11.19 -5.60
C GLU A 103 -15.09 11.08 -5.03
N PRO A 104 -14.07 11.16 -5.90
CA PRO A 104 -12.68 11.36 -5.50
C PRO A 104 -12.50 12.46 -4.45
N ASN A 105 -11.45 12.35 -3.65
CA ASN A 105 -11.04 13.41 -2.74
C ASN A 105 -10.71 14.68 -3.54
N SER A 106 -11.11 15.84 -3.00
CA SER A 106 -10.93 17.13 -3.68
C SER A 106 -9.45 17.51 -3.86
N HIS A 107 -8.58 16.93 -3.02
CA HIS A 107 -7.14 17.05 -3.12
C HIS A 107 -6.49 15.68 -3.24
N ILE A 108 -5.47 15.58 -4.09
CA ILE A 108 -4.63 14.38 -4.21
C ILE A 108 -3.65 14.37 -3.02
N LEU A 109 -3.70 13.32 -2.22
CA LEU A 109 -2.77 13.11 -1.10
C LEU A 109 -1.50 12.42 -1.59
N PHE A 110 -0.68 13.13 -2.38
CA PHE A 110 0.50 12.57 -3.03
C PHE A 110 1.41 11.77 -2.09
N GLY A 111 1.78 10.55 -2.50
CA GLY A 111 2.76 9.71 -1.81
C GLY A 111 2.20 8.87 -0.66
N ALA A 112 0.93 9.04 -0.28
CA ALA A 112 0.33 8.19 0.74
C ALA A 112 0.18 6.75 0.23
N LEU A 113 0.61 5.78 1.03
CA LEU A 113 0.38 4.35 0.82
C LEU A 113 -0.90 3.93 1.55
N VAL A 114 -1.90 3.42 0.83
CA VAL A 114 -3.16 2.96 1.45
C VAL A 114 -2.97 1.64 2.21
N GLY A 115 -3.98 1.24 2.98
CA GLY A 115 -3.94 -0.01 3.76
C GLY A 115 -3.67 -1.26 2.92
N GLY A 116 -4.24 -1.30 1.72
CA GLY A 116 -4.01 -2.35 0.73
C GLY A 116 -5.21 -3.21 0.43
N PRO A 117 -5.00 -4.26 -0.37
CA PRO A 117 -6.02 -5.23 -0.73
C PRO A 117 -6.27 -6.25 0.37
N SER A 118 -7.35 -7.01 0.20
CA SER A 118 -7.66 -8.25 0.90
C SER A 118 -6.69 -9.38 0.51
N SER A 119 -6.82 -10.53 1.17
CA SER A 119 -5.95 -11.70 0.96
C SER A 119 -6.04 -12.30 -0.45
N ASP A 120 -7.11 -12.04 -1.19
CA ASP A 120 -7.34 -12.46 -2.57
C ASP A 120 -6.96 -11.39 -3.61
N ASP A 121 -6.22 -10.35 -3.21
CA ASP A 121 -5.87 -9.18 -4.01
C ASP A 121 -7.05 -8.28 -4.40
N SER A 122 -8.25 -8.50 -3.85
CA SER A 122 -9.38 -7.60 -4.05
C SER A 122 -9.19 -6.28 -3.30
N TYR A 123 -9.52 -5.17 -3.95
CA TYR A 123 -9.45 -3.83 -3.38
C TYR A 123 -10.53 -2.94 -3.98
N VAL A 124 -11.26 -2.23 -3.12
CA VAL A 124 -12.26 -1.23 -3.49
C VAL A 124 -11.86 0.10 -2.88
N ASP A 125 -11.77 1.14 -3.72
CA ASP A 125 -11.41 2.51 -3.31
C ASP A 125 -12.61 3.20 -2.65
N VAL A 126 -12.73 3.01 -1.34
CA VAL A 126 -13.77 3.60 -0.48
C VAL A 126 -13.09 4.46 0.58
N ARG A 127 -13.65 5.67 0.76
CA ARG A 127 -13.19 6.60 1.80
C ARG A 127 -13.45 6.03 3.17
#